data_AF-A0A165WJ64-F1
#
_entry.id   AF-A0A165WJ64-F1
#
_cell.length_a   1.000
_cell.length_b   1.000
_cell.length_c   1.000
_cell.angle_alpha   90.00
_cell.angle_beta   90.00
_cell.angle_gamma   90.00
#
_symmetry.space_group_name_H-M   'P 1'
#
loop_
_entity.id
_entity.type
_entity.pdbx_description
1 polymer ?
#
loop_
_entity_poly.entity_id
_entity_poly.type
_entity_poly.pdbx_seq_one_letter_code
_entity_poly.pdbx_strand_id
1 'polypeptide(L)' 'VRGLLITSSPSSADVCDGCARGKIHRLPFPKFTHTRATAVLARIHSDVGGPLPSGYGNAKYYVTFIDNYS' A
#
# COMPACT_ATOMS: atom_id res chain seq x y z
N VAL A 1 -15.97 22.56 26.01
CA VAL A 1 -15.56 21.14 26.20
C VAL A 1 -14.35 21.09 27.13
N ARG A 2 -14.44 20.36 28.25
CA ARG A 2 -13.27 20.13 29.12
C ARG A 2 -12.35 19.14 28.40
N GLY A 3 -11.09 19.52 28.20
CA GLY A 3 -10.11 18.74 27.45
C GLY A 3 -9.71 17.44 28.15
N LEU A 4 -8.96 16.60 27.44
CA LEU A 4 -8.40 15.35 27.97
C LEU A 4 -7.33 15.66 29.03
N LEU A 5 -7.59 15.29 30.29
CA LEU A 5 -6.61 15.35 31.37
C LEU A 5 -5.82 14.04 31.40
N ILE A 6 -4.56 14.09 30.95
CA ILE A 6 -3.64 12.95 31.03
C ILE A 6 -3.07 12.90 32.45
N THR A 7 -3.56 11.99 33.29
CA THR A 7 -3.16 11.86 34.70
C THR A 7 -2.12 10.77 34.97
N SER A 8 -1.55 10.13 33.95
CA SER A 8 -0.50 9.14 34.12
C SER A 8 0.87 9.77 33.90
N SER A 9 1.70 9.84 34.96
CA SER A 9 3.15 9.99 34.80
C SER A 9 3.68 8.69 34.17
N PRO A 10 4.12 8.69 32.91
CA PRO A 10 4.65 7.46 32.33
C PRO A 10 5.92 7.08 33.08
N SER A 11 5.97 5.85 33.60
CA SER A 11 7.25 5.17 33.79
C SER A 11 8.01 5.32 32.47
N SER A 12 9.26 5.78 32.51
CA SER A 12 10.08 6.08 31.32
C SER A 12 10.36 4.87 30.41
N ALA A 13 9.75 3.72 30.68
CA ALA A 13 9.95 2.45 30.01
C ALA A 13 8.81 2.03 29.05
N ASP A 14 7.59 2.59 29.17
CA ASP A 14 6.44 2.08 28.42
C ASP A 14 6.01 3.02 27.28
N VAL A 15 6.16 2.54 26.05
CA VAL A 15 5.64 3.23 24.86
C VAL A 15 4.10 3.10 24.86
N CYS A 16 3.40 4.23 24.87
CA CYS A 16 1.92 4.25 24.77
C CYS A 16 1.45 3.61 23.45
N ASP A 17 0.58 2.59 23.52
CA ASP A 17 0.06 1.85 22.36
C ASP A 17 -0.62 2.77 21.32
N GLY A 18 -1.46 3.70 21.78
CA GLY A 18 -2.12 4.66 20.89
C GLY A 18 -1.13 5.58 20.17
N CYS A 19 -0.08 6.04 20.86
CA CYS A 19 0.98 6.83 20.26
C CYS A 19 1.83 6.00 19.29
N ALA A 20 2.14 4.75 19.63
CA ALA A 20 2.87 3.84 18.76
C ALA A 20 2.13 3.63 17.43
N ARG A 21 0.82 3.35 17.48
CA ARG A 21 0.00 3.12 16.28
C ARG A 21 -0.26 4.41 15.49
N GLY A 22 -0.48 5.54 16.18
CA GLY A 22 -0.79 6.82 15.54
C GLY A 22 0.44 7.59 15.01
N LYS A 23 1.64 7.29 15.50
CA LYS A 23 2.91 7.95 15.11
C LYS A 23 3.93 6.98 14.50
N ILE A 24 3.50 5.79 14.09
CA ILE A 24 4.40 4.83 13.45
C ILE A 24 4.99 5.43 12.18
N HIS A 25 6.32 5.53 12.12
CA HIS A 25 7.00 5.88 10.89
C HIS A 25 7.16 4.62 10.03
N ARG A 26 6.85 4.72 8.73
CA ARG A 26 7.05 3.61 7.80
C ARG A 26 8.55 3.38 7.66
N LEU A 27 9.04 2.18 7.95
CA LEU A 27 10.45 1.85 7.70
C LEU A 27 10.80 2.10 6.21
N PRO A 28 12.05 2.48 5.89
CA PRO A 28 12.45 2.72 4.51
C PRO A 28 12.16 1.51 3.61
N PHE A 29 11.70 1.76 2.38
CA PHE A 29 11.60 0.69 1.39
C PHE A 29 13.01 0.21 1.03
N PRO A 30 13.18 -1.11 0.82
CA PRO A 30 14.37 -1.63 0.18
C PRO A 30 14.61 -0.88 -1.14
N LYS A 31 15.85 -0.43 -1.36
CA LYS A 31 16.23 0.29 -2.60
C LYS A 31 16.19 -0.60 -3.84
N PHE A 32 16.36 -1.90 -3.64
CA PHE A 32 16.39 -2.90 -4.71
C PHE A 32 15.32 -3.95 -4.43
N THR A 33 14.70 -4.43 -5.51
CA THR A 33 13.77 -5.54 -5.48
C THR A 33 14.35 -6.75 -6.21
N HIS A 34 14.17 -7.93 -5.65
CA HIS A 34 14.50 -9.20 -6.31
C HIS A 34 13.28 -9.83 -7.01
N THR A 35 12.24 -9.03 -7.28
CA THR A 35 10.97 -9.54 -7.79
C THR A 35 10.86 -9.61 -9.32
N ARG A 36 11.89 -9.17 -10.06
CA ARG A 36 11.89 -9.24 -11.53
C ARG A 36 11.83 -10.69 -11.99
N ALA A 37 11.03 -10.99 -13.01
CA ALA A 37 10.97 -12.33 -13.58
C ALA A 37 12.27 -12.65 -14.32
N THR A 38 12.67 -13.92 -14.32
CA THR A 38 13.88 -14.42 -15.01
C THR A 38 13.58 -15.15 -16.31
N ALA A 39 12.29 -15.34 -16.64
CA ALA A 39 11.84 -15.91 -17.90
C ALA A 39 10.53 -15.25 -18.34
N VAL A 40 10.30 -15.23 -19.65
CA VAL A 40 9.07 -14.74 -20.29
C VAL A 40 7.85 -15.44 -19.67
N LEU A 41 6.82 -14.66 -19.34
CA LEU A 41 5.55 -15.12 -18.74
C LEU A 41 5.68 -15.82 -17.37
N ALA A 42 6.84 -15.82 -16.72
CA ALA A 42 6.98 -16.41 -15.38
C ALA A 42 6.22 -15.63 -14.29
N ARG A 43 5.92 -14.35 -14.54
CA ARG A 43 5.10 -13.51 -13.65
C ARG A 43 4.42 -12.41 -14.47
N ILE A 44 3.09 -12.37 -14.40
CA ILE A 44 2.27 -11.34 -15.02
C ILE A 44 1.61 -10.50 -13.92
N HIS A 45 1.72 -9.18 -14.04
CA HIS A 45 0.95 -8.24 -13.25
C HIS A 45 -0.31 -7.87 -14.03
N SER A 46 -1.47 -8.08 -13.43
CA SER A 46 -2.75 -7.70 -14.01
C SER A 46 -3.52 -6.78 -13.09
N ASP A 47 -4.20 -5.80 -13.68
CA ASP A 47 -5.08 -4.90 -12.96
C ASP A 47 -6.30 -4.55 -13.80
N VAL A 48 -7.38 -4.12 -13.14
CA VAL A 48 -8.62 -3.68 -13.78
C VAL A 48 -8.71 -2.17 -13.64
N GLY A 49 -8.78 -1.47 -14.78
CA GLY A 49 -9.01 -0.03 -14.83
C GLY A 49 -10.44 0.33 -15.21
N GLY A 50 -11.03 1.30 -14.51
CA GLY A 50 -12.36 1.84 -14.81
C GLY A 50 -13.18 2.16 -13.55
N PRO A 51 -14.43 2.62 -13.71
CA PRO A 51 -15.16 2.80 -14.96
C PRO A 51 -14.70 4.03 -15.77
N LEU A 52 -14.51 3.84 -17.07
CA LEU A 52 -14.26 4.88 -18.05
C LEU A 52 -15.57 5.28 -18.77
N PRO A 53 -15.61 6.45 -19.43
CA PRO A 53 -16.65 6.74 -20.41
C PRO A 53 -16.80 5.60 -21.42
N SER A 54 -18.03 5.34 -21.85
CA SER A 54 -18.36 4.20 -22.71
C SER A 54 -17.51 4.20 -23.99
N GLY A 55 -16.65 3.19 -24.11
CA GLY A 55 -15.87 2.92 -25.31
C GLY A 55 -16.64 2.05 -26.32
N TYR A 56 -15.89 1.42 -27.23
CA TYR A 56 -16.46 0.49 -28.20
C TYR A 56 -17.26 -0.62 -27.51
N GLY A 57 -18.44 -0.95 -28.06
CA GLY A 57 -19.30 -2.01 -27.50
C GLY A 57 -19.81 -1.73 -26.08
N ASN A 58 -19.87 -0.46 -25.67
CA ASN A 58 -20.23 -0.05 -24.30
C ASN A 58 -19.25 -0.56 -23.22
N ALA A 59 -18.02 -0.91 -23.59
CA ALA A 59 -16.99 -1.26 -22.62
C ALA A 59 -16.67 -0.07 -21.71
N LYS A 60 -16.66 -0.30 -20.41
CA LYS A 60 -16.34 0.70 -19.37
C LYS A 60 -15.09 0.36 -18.57
N TYR A 61 -14.57 -0.85 -18.76
CA TYR A 61 -13.42 -1.36 -18.03
C TYR A 61 -12.42 -1.94 -19.01
N TYR A 62 -11.15 -1.90 -18.62
CA TYR A 62 -10.08 -2.60 -19.30
C TYR A 62 -9.28 -3.41 -18.29
N VAL A 63 -8.60 -4.44 -18.78
CA VAL A 63 -7.69 -5.26 -17.97
C VAL A 63 -6.28 -5.12 -18.56
N THR A 64 -5.30 -4.84 -17.72
CA THR A 64 -3.89 -4.84 -18.11
C THR A 64 -3.30 -6.21 -17.84
N PHE A 65 -2.36 -6.61 -18.69
CA PHE A 65 -1.49 -7.76 -18.46
C PHE A 65 -0.08 -7.32 -18.81
N ILE A 66 0.80 -7.27 -17.81
CA ILE A 66 2.18 -6.83 -17.95
C ILE A 66 3.09 -7.99 -17.56
N ASP A 67 3.83 -8.53 -18.53
CA ASP A 67 4.87 -9.51 -18.23
C ASP A 67 6.03 -8.82 -17.51
N ASN A 68 6.40 -9.33 -16.34
CA ASN A 68 7.44 -8.75 -15.49
C ASN A 68 8.87 -9.12 -15.94
N TYR A 69 9.00 -9.77 -17.09
CA TYR A 69 10.26 -10.12 -17.72
C TYR A 69 10.63 -9.14 -18.85
N SER A 70 9.71 -8.96 -19.82
CA SER A 70 9.87 -8.17 -21.04
C SER A 70 9.61 -6.68 -20.87
#